data_AF-A0AAE7CL27-F1
#
_entry.id   AF-A0AAE7CL27-F1
#
_cell.length_a   1.000
_cell.length_b   1.000
_cell.length_c   1.000
_cell.angle_alpha   90.00
_cell.angle_beta   90.00
_cell.angle_gamma   90.00
#
_symmetry.space_group_name_H-M   'P 1'
#
loop_
_entity.id
_entity.type
_entity.pdbx_description
1 polymer ?
#
loop_
_entity_poly.entity_id
_entity_poly.type
_entity_poly.pdbx_seq_one_letter_code
_entity_poly.pdbx_strand_id
1 'polypeptide(L)'
;MSGMGQDVNPPEPGIEQVAAGRLLDLVRSFVTTHVPWKPLFIGAVITGDDRMRLYFRSPERDRTYGVDVLISRTGPGLLGSLVSPAFLANEHLHQPSGDPHCDVVVDLTDY
;
A
#
# COMPACT_ATOMS: atom_id res chain seq x y z
N MET A 1 35.40 7.53 18.62
CA MET A 1 33.91 7.61 18.69
C MET A 1 33.39 6.81 17.51
N SER A 2 32.92 5.57 17.75
CA SER A 2 32.50 4.64 16.69
C SER A 2 30.97 4.59 16.70
N GLY A 3 30.35 5.08 15.63
CA GLY A 3 28.90 4.98 15.42
C GLY A 3 28.54 3.56 15.01
N MET A 4 27.71 2.90 15.81
CA MET A 4 27.05 1.64 15.46
C MET A 4 26.16 1.89 14.24
N GLY A 5 26.58 1.42 13.07
CA GLY A 5 25.65 1.13 11.98
C GLY A 5 24.77 -0.01 12.47
N GLN A 6 23.47 0.23 12.61
CA GLN A 6 22.54 -0.86 12.88
C GLN A 6 22.61 -1.83 11.70
N ASP A 7 23.06 -3.05 11.97
CA ASP A 7 22.91 -4.17 11.05
C ASP A 7 21.41 -4.39 10.83
N VAL A 8 20.91 -3.84 9.72
CA VAL A 8 19.61 -4.23 9.17
C VAL A 8 19.79 -5.60 8.57
N ASN A 9 19.66 -6.64 9.40
CA ASN A 9 19.63 -8.00 8.90
C ASN A 9 18.51 -8.09 7.85
N PRO A 10 18.80 -8.60 6.64
CA PRO A 10 17.74 -8.86 5.67
C PRO A 10 16.73 -9.82 6.31
N PRO A 11 15.43 -9.64 6.04
CA PRO A 11 14.40 -10.52 6.57
C PRO A 11 14.74 -11.98 6.23
N GLU A 12 14.45 -12.90 7.16
CA GLU A 12 14.69 -14.31 6.91
C GLU A 12 13.95 -14.75 5.63
N PRO A 13 14.58 -15.51 4.72
CA PRO A 13 14.01 -15.83 3.41
C PRO A 13 12.59 -16.43 3.44
N GLY A 14 12.23 -17.13 4.51
CA GLY A 14 10.89 -17.69 4.71
C GLY A 14 9.81 -16.63 4.97
N ILE A 15 10.14 -15.55 5.67
CA ILE A 15 9.21 -14.47 6.01
C ILE A 15 8.91 -13.64 4.76
N GLU A 16 9.94 -13.26 4.01
CA GLU A 16 9.79 -12.49 2.78
C GLU A 16 9.01 -13.27 1.72
N GLN A 17 9.24 -14.58 1.59
CA GLN A 17 8.51 -15.42 0.65
C GLN A 17 7.02 -15.55 1.00
N VAL A 18 6.69 -15.67 2.29
CA VAL A 18 5.29 -15.70 2.75
C VAL A 18 4.62 -14.34 2.52
N ALA A 19 5.28 -13.23 2.85
CA ALA A 19 4.76 -11.89 2.63
C ALA A 19 4.55 -11.61 1.13
N ALA A 20 5.49 -12.00 0.27
CA ALA A 20 5.37 -11.89 -1.18
C ALA A 20 4.20 -12.72 -1.73
N GLY A 21 3.99 -13.94 -1.22
CA GLY A 21 2.85 -14.77 -1.60
C GLY A 21 1.51 -14.11 -1.28
N ARG A 22 1.37 -13.57 -0.06
CA ARG A 22 0.16 -12.84 0.35
C ARG A 22 -0.04 -11.56 -0.46
N LEU A 23 1.04 -10.84 -0.75
CA LEU A 23 1.00 -9.66 -1.61
C LEU A 23 0.47 -10.02 -3.01
N LEU A 24 0.96 -11.11 -3.60
CA LEU A 24 0.52 -11.60 -4.91
C LEU A 24 -0.99 -11.88 -4.95
N ASP A 25 -1.52 -12.56 -3.93
CA ASP A 25 -2.96 -12.85 -3.83
C ASP A 25 -3.80 -11.58 -3.70
N LEU A 26 -3.28 -10.60 -2.98
CA LEU A 26 -3.92 -9.31 -2.84
C LEU A 26 -3.88 -8.50 -4.13
N VAL A 27 -2.72 -8.40 -4.78
CA VAL A 27 -2.54 -7.69 -6.05
C VAL A 27 -3.47 -8.25 -7.12
N ARG A 28 -3.65 -9.58 -7.18
CA ARG A 28 -4.62 -10.22 -8.09
C ARG A 28 -6.03 -9.64 -7.94
N SER A 29 -6.43 -9.19 -6.75
CA SER A 29 -7.74 -8.57 -6.51
C SER A 29 -7.90 -7.21 -7.20
N PHE A 30 -6.79 -6.55 -7.55
CA PHE A 30 -6.78 -5.28 -8.28
C PHE A 30 -6.49 -5.43 -9.78
N VAL A 31 -6.05 -6.62 -10.21
CA VAL A 31 -5.85 -6.93 -11.63
C VAL A 31 -7.23 -7.19 -12.26
N THR A 32 -7.88 -6.10 -12.67
CA THR A 32 -9.17 -6.13 -13.35
C THR A 32 -9.12 -5.32 -14.63
N THR A 33 -10.13 -5.45 -15.49
CA THR A 33 -10.33 -4.48 -16.57
C THR A 33 -10.45 -3.09 -15.96
N HIS A 34 -9.52 -2.21 -16.31
CA HIS A 34 -9.49 -0.85 -15.80
C HIS A 34 -10.67 -0.04 -16.36
N VAL A 35 -11.28 0.79 -15.51
CA VAL A 35 -12.30 1.78 -15.89
C VAL A 35 -11.82 3.19 -15.54
N PRO A 36 -12.00 4.20 -16.41
CA PRO A 36 -11.39 5.52 -16.24
C PRO A 36 -11.72 6.26 -14.94
N TRP A 37 -12.88 5.98 -14.36
CA TRP A 37 -13.38 6.64 -13.16
C TRP A 37 -12.87 6.01 -11.85
N LYS A 38 -12.14 4.89 -11.90
CA LYS A 38 -11.54 4.26 -10.71
C LYS A 38 -10.09 4.69 -10.52
N PRO A 39 -9.61 4.70 -9.26
CA PRO A 39 -8.18 4.76 -9.00
C PRO A 39 -7.47 3.58 -9.68
N LEU A 40 -6.32 3.86 -10.29
CA LEU A 40 -5.50 2.85 -10.93
C LEU A 40 -4.50 2.31 -9.91
N PHE A 41 -4.52 1.00 -9.65
CA PHE A 41 -3.45 0.33 -8.92
C PHE A 41 -2.16 0.35 -9.77
N ILE A 42 -1.06 0.91 -9.24
CA ILE A 42 0.20 1.09 -9.97
C ILE A 42 1.40 0.36 -9.35
N GLY A 43 1.25 -0.18 -8.14
CA GLY A 43 2.33 -0.93 -7.51
C GLY A 43 2.08 -1.20 -6.03
N ALA A 44 2.98 -1.98 -5.43
CA ALA A 44 2.99 -2.26 -4.01
C ALA A 44 4.42 -2.51 -3.51
N VAL A 45 4.65 -2.25 -2.23
CA VAL A 45 5.92 -2.55 -1.56
C VAL A 45 5.65 -3.11 -0.17
N ILE A 46 6.42 -4.13 0.22
CA ILE A 46 6.40 -4.67 1.59
C ILE A 46 7.23 -3.73 2.46
N THR A 47 6.63 -3.19 3.53
CA THR A 47 7.27 -2.22 4.43
C THR A 47 7.58 -2.81 5.81
N GLY A 48 7.17 -4.06 6.05
CA GLY A 48 7.49 -4.85 7.23
C GLY A 48 6.79 -6.21 7.19
N ASP A 49 6.94 -7.02 8.25
CA ASP A 49 6.49 -8.43 8.28
C ASP A 49 5.02 -8.65 7.92
N ASP A 50 4.15 -7.72 8.32
CA ASP A 50 2.72 -7.73 7.99
C ASP A 50 2.24 -6.39 7.43
N ARG A 51 3.17 -5.49 7.08
CA ARG A 51 2.87 -4.14 6.59
C ARG A 51 3.23 -4.03 5.12
N MET A 52 2.36 -3.40 4.35
CA MET A 52 2.68 -3.03 2.98
C MET A 52 2.06 -1.69 2.64
N ARG A 53 2.65 -1.06 1.62
CA ARG A 53 2.09 0.12 0.98
C ARG A 53 1.61 -0.24 -0.41
N LEU A 54 0.35 0.08 -0.69
CA LEU A 54 -0.25 -0.03 -2.02
C LEU A 54 -0.26 1.35 -2.68
N TYR A 55 0.06 1.41 -3.95
CA TYR A 55 0.07 2.67 -4.70
C TYR A 55 -1.12 2.73 -5.65
N PHE A 56 -1.90 3.80 -5.52
CA PHE A 56 -3.03 4.10 -6.38
C PHE A 56 -2.89 5.47 -6.99
N ARG A 57 -3.14 5.59 -8.29
CA ARG A 57 -3.21 6.88 -8.98
C ARG A 57 -4.66 7.32 -9.10
N SER A 58 -4.96 8.59 -8.77
CA SER A 58 -6.29 9.19 -8.90
C SER A 58 -6.87 8.97 -10.29
N PRO A 59 -8.21 8.91 -10.46
CA PRO A 59 -8.83 8.86 -11.79
C PRO A 59 -8.29 9.93 -12.74
N GLU A 60 -8.09 11.15 -12.25
CA GLU A 60 -7.59 12.34 -12.96
C GLU A 60 -6.09 12.27 -13.26
N ARG A 61 -5.37 11.31 -12.67
CA ARG A 61 -3.92 11.07 -12.82
C ARG A 61 -3.02 12.18 -12.32
N ASP A 62 -3.54 13.09 -11.52
CA ASP A 62 -2.83 14.21 -10.90
C ASP A 62 -2.27 13.90 -9.51
N ARG A 63 -2.72 12.82 -8.86
CA ARG A 63 -2.34 12.47 -7.49
C ARG A 63 -2.08 10.97 -7.35
N THR A 64 -1.07 10.63 -6.58
CA THR A 64 -0.71 9.26 -6.18
C THR A 64 -0.89 9.11 -4.68
N TYR A 65 -1.69 8.12 -4.30
CA TYR A 65 -1.96 7.72 -2.92
C TYR A 65 -1.09 6.52 -2.58
N GLY A 66 -0.31 6.62 -1.51
CA GLY A 66 0.30 5.48 -0.84
C GLY A 66 -0.63 5.03 0.28
N VAL A 67 -1.13 3.80 0.23
CA VAL A 67 -2.07 3.28 1.21
C VAL A 67 -1.37 2.22 2.06
N ASP A 68 -1.17 2.53 3.34
CA ASP A 68 -0.57 1.59 4.28
C ASP A 68 -1.64 0.68 4.85
N VAL A 69 -1.43 -0.64 4.73
CA VAL A 69 -2.36 -1.65 5.24
C VAL A 69 -1.62 -2.77 5.94
N LEU A 70 -2.33 -3.51 6.79
CA LEU A 70 -1.88 -4.80 7.28
C LEU A 70 -2.28 -5.91 6.30
N ILE A 71 -1.32 -6.71 5.85
CA ILE A 71 -1.54 -7.79 4.89
C ILE A 71 -2.57 -8.78 5.47
N SER A 72 -2.41 -9.16 6.73
CA SER A 72 -3.32 -10.06 7.44
C SER A 72 -4.75 -9.54 7.62
N ARG A 73 -4.97 -8.22 7.50
CA ARG A 73 -6.28 -7.57 7.70
C ARG A 73 -6.93 -7.05 6.42
N THR A 74 -6.28 -7.22 5.27
CA THR A 74 -6.83 -6.71 4.02
C THR A 74 -7.85 -7.67 3.42
N GLY A 75 -9.08 -7.59 3.93
CA GLY A 75 -10.22 -8.35 3.45
C GLY A 75 -10.99 -7.71 2.28
N PRO A 76 -12.00 -8.38 1.71
CA PRO A 76 -12.78 -7.91 0.57
C PRO A 76 -13.42 -6.53 0.76
N GLY A 77 -13.83 -6.20 1.99
CA GLY A 77 -14.40 -4.89 2.30
C GLY A 77 -13.39 -3.75 2.11
N LEU A 78 -12.19 -3.90 2.66
CA LEU A 78 -11.11 -2.92 2.49
C LEU A 78 -10.71 -2.83 1.01
N LEU A 79 -10.53 -3.96 0.33
CA LEU A 79 -10.22 -4.00 -1.11
C LEU A 79 -11.26 -3.25 -1.95
N GLY A 80 -12.56 -3.41 -1.63
CA GLY A 80 -13.65 -2.69 -2.28
C GLY A 80 -13.62 -1.19 -2.00
N SER A 81 -13.20 -0.77 -0.81
CA SER A 81 -13.02 0.65 -0.46
C SER A 81 -11.87 1.30 -1.24
N LEU A 82 -10.76 0.60 -1.45
CA LEU A 82 -9.58 1.14 -2.13
C LEU A 82 -9.79 1.47 -3.61
N VAL A 83 -10.80 0.87 -4.24
CA VAL A 83 -11.19 1.20 -5.62
C VAL A 83 -12.22 2.35 -5.71
N SER A 84 -12.55 2.98 -4.58
CA SER A 84 -13.43 4.16 -4.51
C SER A 84 -12.61 5.46 -4.52
N PRO A 85 -12.81 6.35 -5.51
CA PRO A 85 -12.16 7.66 -5.53
C PRO A 85 -12.44 8.47 -4.26
N ALA A 86 -13.69 8.46 -3.78
CA ALA A 86 -14.11 9.23 -2.62
C ALA A 86 -13.44 8.74 -1.32
N PHE A 87 -13.18 7.43 -1.22
CA PHE A 87 -12.50 6.87 -0.06
C PHE A 87 -11.03 7.32 -0.03
N LEU A 88 -10.31 7.19 -1.14
CA LEU A 88 -8.91 7.64 -1.22
C LEU A 88 -8.76 9.15 -1.10
N ALA A 89 -9.72 9.93 -1.59
CA ALA A 89 -9.70 11.39 -1.50
C ALA A 89 -10.12 11.93 -0.12
N ASN A 90 -10.51 11.08 0.83
CA ASN A 90 -10.93 11.52 2.16
C ASN A 90 -9.76 12.08 2.96
N GLU A 91 -9.69 13.42 3.04
CA GLU A 91 -8.62 14.16 3.71
C GLU A 91 -8.47 13.83 5.20
N HIS A 92 -9.51 13.31 5.86
CA HIS A 92 -9.41 12.88 7.26
C HIS A 92 -8.53 11.65 7.47
N LEU A 93 -8.30 10.87 6.40
CA LEU A 93 -7.42 9.70 6.42
C LEU A 93 -6.01 10.05 5.95
N HIS A 94 -5.77 11.28 5.51
CA HIS A 94 -4.51 11.69 4.89
C HIS A 94 -3.46 12.05 5.93
N GLN A 95 -2.26 11.56 5.69
CA GLN A 95 -1.05 11.96 6.38
C GLN A 95 -0.03 12.50 5.38
N PRO A 96 0.85 13.43 5.80
CA PRO A 96 1.96 13.88 4.96
C PRO A 96 2.80 12.68 4.49
N SER A 97 3.11 12.63 3.19
CA SER A 97 4.00 11.61 2.65
C SER A 97 5.47 12.02 2.80
N GLY A 98 6.29 11.14 3.36
CA GLY A 98 7.76 11.20 3.25
C GLY A 98 8.31 10.34 2.10
N ASP A 99 7.45 9.66 1.35
CA ASP A 99 7.80 8.74 0.27
C ASP A 99 7.75 9.46 -1.08
N PRO A 100 8.86 9.48 -1.86
CA PRO A 100 8.91 10.19 -3.13
C PRO A 100 7.99 9.61 -4.21
N HIS A 101 7.41 8.43 -3.99
CA HIS A 101 6.51 7.77 -4.94
C HIS A 101 5.04 8.11 -4.75
N CYS A 102 4.66 8.82 -3.68
CA CYS A 102 3.28 9.24 -3.47
C CYS A 102 3.16 10.65 -2.89
N ASP A 103 2.10 11.35 -3.28
CA ASP A 103 1.81 12.71 -2.82
C ASP A 103 1.20 12.72 -1.41
N VAL A 104 0.51 11.63 -1.05
CA VAL A 104 -0.16 11.49 0.25
C VAL A 104 -0.14 10.05 0.72
N VAL A 105 -0.07 9.88 2.04
CA VAL A 105 -0.23 8.58 2.69
C VAL A 105 -1.64 8.47 3.28
N VAL A 106 -2.27 7.32 3.08
CA VAL A 106 -3.53 6.93 3.71
C VAL A 106 -3.21 5.76 4.63
N ASP A 107 -3.16 6.00 5.94
CA ASP A 107 -2.83 4.94 6.92
C ASP A 107 -4.11 4.20 7.33
N LEU A 108 -4.21 2.94 6.93
CA LEU A 108 -5.32 2.03 7.24
C LEU A 108 -4.83 0.85 8.07
N THR A 109 -3.70 0.98 8.77
CA THR A 109 -3.17 -0.11 9.60
C THR A 109 -4.00 -0.36 10.87
N ASP A 110 -4.82 0.63 11.26
CA ASP A 110 -5.79 0.55 12.35
C ASP A 110 -7.25 0.26 11.91
N TYR A 111 -7.46 -0.07 10.63
CA TYR A 111 -8.79 -0.36 10.06
C TYR A 111 -9.42 -1.65 10.61
#